data_AF-A0A2M7QZ67-F1
#
_entry.id   AF-A0A2M7QZ67-F1
#
_cell.length_a   1.000
_cell.length_b   1.000
_cell.length_c   1.000
_cell.angle_alpha   90.00
_cell.angle_beta   90.00
_cell.angle_gamma   90.00
#
_symmetry.space_group_name_H-M   'P 1'
#
loop_
_entity.id
_entity.type
_entity.pdbx_description
1 polymer ?
#
loop_
_entity_poly.entity_id
_entity_poly.type
_entity_poly.pdbx_seq_one_letter_code
_entity_poly.pdbx_strand_id
1 'polypeptide(L)' 'MAKKSKIAKSNKILAKRKALIMSGVTKPNRVSTRGVNRCKITGRPRGYMRYFGVSRLTFRELFNQGKLPGVVKASK' A
#
# COMPACT_ATOMS: atom_id res chain seq x y z
N MET A 1 -9.51 -10.38 -5.83
CA MET A 1 -8.33 -9.98 -5.01
C MET A 1 -7.05 -10.07 -5.85
N ALA A 2 -5.90 -9.55 -5.39
CA ALA A 2 -4.66 -9.62 -6.18
C ALA A 2 -4.03 -11.03 -6.14
N LYS A 3 -3.36 -11.44 -7.22
CA LYS A 3 -2.59 -12.70 -7.26
C LYS A 3 -1.49 -12.68 -6.18
N LYS A 4 -1.37 -13.76 -5.39
CA LYS A 4 -0.35 -13.91 -4.32
C LYS A 4 1.07 -13.64 -4.83
N SER A 5 1.38 -14.12 -6.04
CA SER A 5 2.68 -13.88 -6.71
C SER A 5 2.99 -12.39 -6.91
N LYS A 6 1.99 -11.56 -7.24
CA LYS A 6 2.18 -10.11 -7.42
C LYS A 6 2.36 -9.38 -6.09
N ILE A 7 1.73 -9.87 -5.01
CA ILE A 7 1.93 -9.37 -3.65
C ILE A 7 3.36 -9.68 -3.19
N ALA A 8 3.78 -10.95 -3.31
CA ALA A 8 5.14 -11.38 -2.98
C ALA A 8 6.21 -10.59 -3.74
N LYS A 9 6.01 -10.35 -5.05
CA LYS A 9 6.90 -9.50 -5.86
C LYS A 9 7.03 -8.08 -5.29
N SER A 10 5.92 -7.49 -4.87
CA SER A 10 5.91 -6.12 -4.33
C SER A 10 6.63 -6.05 -2.98
N ASN A 11 6.40 -7.04 -2.12
CA ASN A 11 7.08 -7.15 -0.82
C ASN A 11 8.60 -7.34 -0.99
N LYS A 12 9.02 -8.15 -1.96
CA LYS A 12 10.45 -8.34 -2.30
C LYS A 12 11.10 -7.02 -2.74
N ILE A 13 10.39 -6.20 -3.53
CA ILE A 13 10.89 -4.88 -3.95
C ILE A 13 10.99 -3.94 -2.74
N LEU A 14 9.99 -3.92 -1.87
CA LEU A 14 9.99 -3.11 -0.65
C LEU A 14 11.17 -3.48 0.27
N ALA A 15 11.42 -4.77 0.47
CA ALA A 15 12.53 -5.26 1.29
C ALA A 15 13.89 -4.83 0.70
N LYS A 16 14.09 -4.98 -0.62
CA LYS A 16 15.30 -4.50 -1.29
C LYS A 16 15.48 -2.99 -1.16
N ARG A 17 14.39 -2.21 -1.23
CA ARG A 17 14.43 -0.75 -1.04
C ARG A 17 14.86 -0.39 0.38
N LYS A 18 14.35 -1.08 1.41
CA LYS A 18 14.75 -0.86 2.81
C LYS A 18 16.25 -1.15 3.02
N ALA A 19 16.72 -2.31 2.55
CA ALA A 19 18.13 -2.68 2.64
C ALA A 19 19.06 -1.67 1.94
N LEU A 20 18.64 -1.14 0.78
CA LEU A 20 19.39 -0.11 0.07
C LEU A 20 19.45 1.21 0.85
N ILE A 21 18.33 1.65 1.43
CA ILE A 21 18.30 2.88 2.23
C ILE A 21 19.26 2.75 3.42
N MET A 22 19.27 1.58 4.07
CA MET A 22 20.20 1.30 5.18
C MET A 22 21.68 1.30 4.75
N SER A 23 21.98 0.85 3.53
CA SER A 23 23.38 0.75 3.07
C SER A 23 24.01 2.09 2.68
N GLY A 24 23.25 3.20 2.66
CA GLY A 24 23.77 4.54 2.34
C GLY A 24 24.20 4.75 0.87
N VAL A 25 23.96 3.77 0.00
CA VAL A 25 24.38 3.83 -1.41
C VAL A 25 23.39 4.68 -2.21
N THR A 26 23.84 5.81 -2.73
CA THR A 26 23.05 6.79 -3.51
C THR A 26 22.89 6.45 -4.99
N LYS A 27 23.51 5.38 -5.49
CA LYS A 27 23.42 4.98 -6.90
C LYS A 27 21.95 4.89 -7.35
N PRO A 28 21.62 5.26 -8.61
CA PRO A 28 20.26 5.25 -9.15
C PRO A 28 19.79 3.80 -9.31
N ASN A 29 19.36 3.21 -8.20
CA ASN A 29 19.06 1.80 -8.17
C ASN A 29 17.70 1.61 -8.83
N ARG A 30 17.63 0.74 -9.84
CA ARG A 30 16.42 0.35 -10.60
C ARG A 30 15.25 -0.12 -9.71
N VAL A 31 15.51 -0.34 -8.42
CA VAL A 31 14.59 -0.79 -7.37
C VAL A 31 13.77 0.36 -6.77
N SER A 32 14.30 1.58 -6.68
CA SER A 32 13.64 2.69 -5.97
C SER A 32 12.34 3.15 -6.64
N THR A 33 12.31 3.13 -7.98
CA THR A 33 11.19 3.62 -8.81
C THR A 33 10.10 2.58 -9.09
N ARG A 34 10.37 1.29 -8.88
CA ARG A 34 9.44 0.18 -9.24
C ARG A 34 8.43 -0.20 -8.16
N GLY A 35 8.55 0.38 -6.98
CA GLY A 35 7.62 0.10 -5.87
C GLY A 35 6.22 0.64 -6.17
N VAL A 36 5.21 -0.22 -6.05
CA VAL A 36 3.80 0.18 -6.16
C VAL A 36 3.13 -0.04 -4.82
N ASN A 37 2.43 0.98 -4.33
CA ASN A 37 1.64 0.86 -3.10
C ASN A 37 0.46 -0.08 -3.35
N ARG A 38 0.33 -1.11 -2.50
CA ARG A 38 -0.77 -2.05 -2.53
C ARG A 38 -1.58 -1.95 -1.24
N CYS A 39 -2.88 -2.18 -1.34
CA CYS A 39 -3.73 -2.33 -0.16
C CYS A 39 -3.19 -3.41 0.77
N LYS A 40 -3.08 -3.12 2.08
CA LYS A 40 -2.56 -4.06 3.08
C LYS A 40 -3.45 -5.30 3.26
N ILE A 41 -4.76 -5.17 3.05
CA ILE A 41 -5.73 -6.25 3.26
C ILE A 41 -5.85 -7.13 2.00
N THR A 42 -6.12 -6.51 0.84
CA THR A 42 -6.48 -7.24 -0.40
C THR A 42 -5.37 -7.28 -1.45
N GLY A 43 -4.29 -6.52 -1.27
CA GLY A 43 -3.18 -6.43 -2.24
C GLY A 43 -3.53 -5.67 -3.54
N ARG A 44 -4.67 -4.99 -3.61
CA ARG A 44 -5.09 -4.20 -4.79
C ARG A 44 -4.10 -3.05 -5.06
N PRO A 45 -3.57 -2.91 -6.28
CA PRO A 45 -2.53 -1.92 -6.59
C PRO A 45 -3.02 -0.50 -6.91
N ARG A 46 -4.30 -0.32 -7.26
CA ARG A 46 -4.86 0.97 -7.70
C ARG A 46 -5.86 1.50 -6.69
N GLY A 47 -6.00 2.84 -6.64
CA GLY A 47 -6.92 3.52 -5.72
C GLY A 47 -6.49 3.35 -4.26
N TYR A 48 -5.22 3.65 -3.99
CA TYR A 48 -4.59 3.51 -2.68
C TYR A 48 -4.68 4.83 -1.90
N MET A 49 -5.32 4.81 -0.74
CA MET A 49 -5.36 5.94 0.18
C MET A 49 -4.12 5.88 1.08
N ARG A 50 -3.20 6.83 0.93
CA ARG A 50 -1.89 6.80 1.63
C ARG A 50 -2.01 6.88 3.15
N TYR A 51 -2.92 7.73 3.66
CA TYR A 51 -3.14 7.91 5.09
C TYR A 51 -3.62 6.61 5.77
N PHE A 52 -4.63 5.96 5.20
CA PHE A 52 -5.21 4.73 5.75
C PHE A 52 -4.47 3.46 5.33
N GLY A 53 -3.66 3.51 4.27
CA GLY A 53 -2.89 2.38 3.76
C GLY A 53 -3.73 1.27 3.10
N VAL A 54 -4.95 1.57 2.70
CA VAL A 54 -5.92 0.62 2.13
C VAL A 54 -6.43 1.06 0.75
N SER A 55 -7.10 0.17 0.05
CA SER A 55 -7.78 0.52 -1.21
C SER A 55 -9.10 1.25 -0.94
N ARG A 56 -9.61 1.98 -1.94
CA ARG A 56 -10.91 2.66 -1.87
C ARG A 56 -12.10 1.75 -1.51
N LEU A 57 -12.08 0.47 -1.91
CA LEU A 57 -13.16 -0.49 -1.65
C LEU A 57 -13.16 -0.93 -0.19
N THR A 58 -11.99 -1.41 0.26
CA THR A 58 -11.76 -1.79 1.65
C THR A 58 -11.97 -0.61 2.60
N PHE A 59 -11.63 0.62 2.17
CA PHE A 59 -11.91 1.82 2.96
C PHE A 59 -13.41 2.00 3.19
N ARG A 60 -14.22 1.86 2.13
CA ARG A 60 -15.68 1.97 2.23
C ARG A 60 -16.29 0.86 3.10
N GLU A 61 -15.80 -0.36 2.97
CA GLU A 61 -16.24 -1.49 3.80
C GLU A 61 -15.91 -1.26 5.28
N LEU A 62 -14.69 -0.80 5.59
CA LEU A 62 -14.27 -0.47 6.95
C LEU A 62 -15.04 0.72 7.53
N PHE A 63 -15.38 1.71 6.71
CA PHE A 63 -16.21 2.84 7.09
C PHE A 63 -17.62 2.38 7.47
N ASN A 64 -18.26 1.57 6.61
CA ASN A 64 -19.59 1.03 6.89
C ASN A 64 -19.63 0.14 8.14
N GLN A 65 -18.50 -0.52 8.47
CA GLN A 65 -18.34 -1.32 9.69
C GLN A 65 -18.01 -0.47 10.94
N GLY A 66 -17.83 0.85 10.82
CA GLY A 66 -17.46 1.73 11.93
C GLY A 66 -16.02 1.52 12.44
N LYS A 67 -15.15 0.85 11.68
CA LYS A 67 -13.77 0.53 12.09
C LYS A 67 -12.78 1.67 11.86
N LEU A 68 -13.21 2.76 11.23
CA LEU A 68 -12.39 3.93 10.93
C LEU A 68 -12.75 5.08 11.89
N PRO A 69 -11.96 5.30 12.96
CA PRO A 69 -12.23 6.39 13.89
C PRO A 69 -12.03 7.75 13.21
N GLY A 70 -12.92 8.70 13.51
CA GLY A 70 -12.84 10.08 12.99
C GLY A 70 -13.26 10.25 11.53
N VAL A 71 -13.76 9.20 10.86
CA VAL A 71 -14.35 9.30 9.52
C VAL A 71 -15.87 9.32 9.67
N VAL A 72 -16.49 10.39 9.20
CA VAL A 72 -17.95 10.55 9.17
C VAL A 72 -18.44 10.63 7.73
N LYS A 73 -19.76 10.44 7.54
CA LYS A 73 -20.39 10.68 6.24
C LYS A 73 -20.20 12.16 5.88
N ALA A 74 -19.82 12.44 4.64
CA ALA A 74 -19.55 13.81 4.20
C ALA A 74 -20.83 14.65 4.07
N SER A 75 -21.96 14.01 3.77
CA SER A 75 -23.26 14.67 3.89
C SER A 75 -23.60 14.80 5.36
N LYS A 76 -24.24 15.92 5.69
CA LYS A 76 -25.02 16.01 6.92
C LYS A 76 -26.08 14.89 6.97
#